data_AF-A0A260MAR6-F1
#
_entry.id   AF-A0A260MAR6-F1
#
_cell.length_a   1.000
_cell.length_b   1.000
_cell.length_c   1.000
_cell.angle_alpha   90.00
_cell.angle_beta   90.00
_cell.angle_gamma   90.00
#
_symmetry.space_group_name_H-M   'P 1'
#
loop_
_entity.id
_entity.type
_entity.pdbx_description
1 polymer ?
#
loop_
_entity_poly.entity_id
_entity_poly.type
_entity_poly.pdbx_seq_one_letter_code
_entity_poly.pdbx_strand_id
1 'polypeptide(L)'
;MSRAAVMLMSSAAEKLGLSEPDPAESPYLDLDEARRVITALAGLVTASVEYLGPHAGPIRDGLQALQRAFREASAHPDEPGKGPGEKYTGPVH
;
A
#
# COMPACT_ATOMS: atom_id res chain seq x y z
N MET A 1 6.02 -9.83 -12.69
CA MET A 1 5.80 -8.69 -11.78
C MET A 1 4.61 -8.90 -10.84
N SER A 2 3.51 -9.51 -11.29
CA SER A 2 2.31 -9.74 -10.45
C SER A 2 2.57 -10.44 -9.12
N ARG A 3 3.37 -11.53 -9.10
CA ARG A 3 3.69 -12.23 -7.83
C ARG A 3 4.44 -11.35 -6.84
N ALA A 4 5.41 -10.56 -7.32
CA ALA A 4 6.16 -9.62 -6.46
C ALA A 4 5.24 -8.53 -5.90
N ALA A 5 4.35 -7.98 -6.72
CA ALA A 5 3.34 -7.01 -6.28
C ALA A 5 2.42 -7.60 -5.20
N VAL A 6 1.95 -8.84 -5.37
CA VAL A 6 1.13 -9.53 -4.37
C VAL A 6 1.91 -9.75 -3.06
N MET A 7 3.17 -10.17 -3.12
CA MET A 7 3.99 -10.36 -1.90
C MET A 7 4.19 -9.04 -1.14
N LEU A 8 4.47 -7.94 -1.86
CA LEU A 8 4.57 -6.61 -1.24
C LEU A 8 3.22 -6.14 -0.68
N MET A 9 2.11 -6.44 -1.37
CA MET A 9 0.76 -6.11 -0.92
C MET A 9 0.41 -6.83 0.39
N SER A 10 0.68 -8.15 0.47
CA SER A 10 0.48 -8.93 1.69
C SER A 10 1.37 -8.44 2.84
N SER A 11 2.64 -8.11 2.55
CA SER A 11 3.56 -7.56 3.54
C SER A 11 3.09 -6.20 4.07
N ALA A 12 2.63 -5.31 3.19
CA ALA A 12 2.05 -4.02 3.60
C ALA A 12 0.77 -4.20 4.43
N ALA A 13 -0.12 -5.12 4.04
CA ALA A 13 -1.33 -5.41 4.79
C ALA A 13 -1.04 -5.90 6.21
N GLU A 14 -0.04 -6.78 6.37
CA GLU A 14 0.42 -7.24 7.68
C GLU A 14 0.95 -6.08 8.53
N LYS A 15 1.75 -5.19 7.95
CA LYS A 15 2.29 -4.01 8.67
C LYS A 15 1.26 -2.94 8.97
N LEU A 16 0.12 -2.95 8.29
CA LEU A 16 -1.06 -2.16 8.64
C LEU A 16 -1.96 -2.87 9.68
N GLY A 17 -1.58 -4.05 10.16
CA GLY A 17 -2.39 -4.86 11.07
C GLY A 17 -3.60 -5.52 10.43
N LEU A 18 -3.84 -5.35 9.12
CA LEU A 18 -5.03 -5.82 8.41
C LEU A 18 -5.15 -7.35 8.32
N SER A 19 -4.12 -8.08 8.74
CA SER A 19 -4.13 -9.54 8.84
C SER A 19 -4.77 -10.05 10.14
N GLU A 20 -5.07 -9.17 11.09
CA GLU A 20 -5.66 -9.52 12.39
C GLU A 20 -7.12 -9.05 12.50
N PRO A 21 -7.94 -9.65 13.38
CA PRO A 21 -9.33 -9.23 13.59
C PRO A 21 -9.47 -7.79 14.08
N ASP A 22 -8.50 -7.33 14.89
CA ASP A 22 -8.37 -5.94 15.31
C ASP A 22 -7.03 -5.37 14.80
N PRO A 23 -7.05 -4.59 13.71
CA PRO A 23 -5.83 -4.04 13.12
C PRO A 23 -5.05 -3.10 14.06
N ALA A 24 -5.74 -2.38 14.95
CA ALA A 24 -5.10 -1.40 15.84
C ALA A 24 -4.31 -2.07 16.97
N GLU A 25 -4.72 -3.27 17.38
CA GLU A 25 -4.07 -4.08 18.42
C GLU A 25 -3.15 -5.16 17.83
N SER A 26 -2.91 -5.14 16.53
CA SER A 26 -2.07 -6.14 15.86
C SER A 26 -0.61 -6.09 16.35
N PRO A 27 0.00 -7.23 16.72
CA PRO A 27 1.42 -7.27 17.10
C PRO A 27 2.35 -7.00 15.92
N TYR A 28 1.83 -6.97 14.68
CA TYR A 28 2.58 -6.71 13.47
C TYR A 28 2.40 -5.29 12.93
N LEU A 29 1.57 -4.47 13.58
CA LEU A 29 1.33 -3.07 13.19
C LEU A 29 2.65 -2.28 13.29
N ASP A 30 3.11 -1.78 12.14
CA ASP A 30 4.31 -0.96 11.99
C ASP A 30 4.10 0.00 10.82
N LEU A 31 3.65 1.23 11.13
CA LEU A 31 3.39 2.24 10.11
C LEU A 31 4.67 2.71 9.41
N ASP A 32 5.82 2.72 10.07
CA ASP A 32 7.05 3.14 9.41
C ASP A 32 7.49 2.14 8.33
N GLU A 33 7.37 0.85 8.63
CA GLU A 33 7.64 -0.20 7.65
C GLU A 33 6.55 -0.27 6.58
N ALA A 34 5.26 -0.16 6.94
CA ALA A 34 4.16 -0.10 5.98
C ALA A 34 4.37 1.03 4.95
N ARG A 35 4.81 2.22 5.39
CA ARG A 35 5.11 3.35 4.50
C ARG A 35 6.15 2.98 3.44
N ARG A 36 7.22 2.30 3.83
CA ARG A 36 8.31 1.90 2.94
C ARG A 36 7.83 0.84 1.94
N VAL A 37 7.11 -0.18 2.42
CA VAL A 37 6.60 -1.27 1.56
C VAL A 37 5.56 -0.77 0.56
N ILE A 38 4.60 0.07 0.99
CA ILE A 38 3.61 0.68 0.08
C ILE A 38 4.30 1.57 -0.96
N THR A 39 5.31 2.35 -0.56
CA THR A 39 6.08 3.18 -1.49
C THR A 39 6.85 2.35 -2.51
N ALA A 40 7.44 1.23 -2.07
CA ALA A 40 8.13 0.29 -2.96
C ALA A 40 7.16 -0.39 -3.94
N LEU A 41 5.99 -0.83 -3.46
CA LEU A 41 4.92 -1.38 -4.29
C LEU A 41 4.45 -0.37 -5.33
N ALA A 42 4.20 0.88 -4.94
CA ALA A 42 3.80 1.94 -5.87
C ALA A 42 4.85 2.16 -6.97
N GLY A 43 6.14 2.22 -6.61
CA GLY A 43 7.22 2.30 -7.59
C GLY A 43 7.25 1.11 -8.54
N LEU A 44 7.13 -0.12 -8.02
CA LEU A 44 7.10 -1.34 -8.83
C LEU A 44 5.91 -1.34 -9.81
N VAL A 45 4.71 -1.00 -9.33
CA VAL A 45 3.49 -0.99 -10.15
C VAL A 45 3.60 0.05 -11.24
N THR A 46 3.99 1.28 -10.90
CA THR A 46 4.16 2.36 -11.88
C THR A 46 5.19 2.00 -12.94
N ALA A 47 6.34 1.42 -12.56
CA ALA A 47 7.38 1.02 -13.49
C ALA A 47 7.01 -0.19 -14.37
N SER A 48 6.06 -1.02 -13.95
CA SER A 48 5.74 -2.29 -14.64
C SER A 48 4.33 -2.36 -15.23
N VAL A 49 3.55 -1.28 -15.15
CA VAL A 49 2.11 -1.28 -15.46
C VAL A 49 1.78 -1.78 -16.87
N GLU A 50 2.61 -1.43 -17.87
CA GLU A 50 2.43 -1.86 -19.27
C GLU A 50 2.58 -3.37 -19.46
N TYR A 51 3.30 -4.05 -18.56
CA TYR A 51 3.57 -5.50 -18.61
C TYR A 51 2.60 -6.32 -17.74
N LEU A 52 1.75 -5.68 -16.93
CA LEU A 52 0.85 -6.38 -16.00
C LEU A 52 -0.41 -6.93 -16.69
N GLY A 53 -0.76 -6.43 -17.87
CA GLY A 53 -1.92 -6.87 -18.63
C GLY A 53 -3.20 -6.86 -17.78
N PRO A 54 -3.98 -7.95 -17.75
CA PRO A 54 -5.23 -8.04 -16.96
C PRO A 54 -5.05 -7.84 -15.45
N HIS A 55 -3.86 -8.07 -14.91
CA HIS A 55 -3.60 -7.92 -13.48
C HIS A 55 -3.40 -6.46 -13.04
N ALA A 56 -3.25 -5.52 -13.98
CA ALA A 56 -2.94 -4.13 -13.68
C ALA A 56 -4.03 -3.44 -12.85
N GLY A 57 -5.31 -3.66 -13.19
CA GLY A 57 -6.45 -3.09 -12.46
C GLY A 57 -6.48 -3.53 -11.00
N PRO A 58 -6.63 -4.84 -10.72
CA PRO A 58 -6.66 -5.35 -9.36
C PRO A 58 -5.46 -4.96 -8.49
N ILE A 59 -4.25 -4.91 -9.07
CA ILE A 59 -3.05 -4.51 -8.34
C ILE A 59 -3.09 -3.02 -7.96
N ARG A 60 -3.55 -2.15 -8.85
CA ARG A 60 -3.73 -0.71 -8.53
C ARG A 60 -4.80 -0.49 -7.48
N ASP A 61 -5.92 -1.21 -7.57
CA ASP A 61 -7.01 -1.09 -6.61
C ASP A 61 -6.57 -1.54 -5.21
N GLY A 62 -5.82 -2.65 -5.13
CA GLY A 62 -5.23 -3.11 -3.88
C GLY A 62 -4.19 -2.14 -3.31
N LEU A 63 -3.34 -1.53 -4.15
CA LEU A 63 -2.42 -0.47 -3.73
C LEU A 63 -3.16 0.75 -3.16
N GLN A 64 -4.21 1.22 -3.83
CA GLN A 64 -5.01 2.35 -3.34
C GLN A 64 -5.72 2.01 -2.02
N ALA A 65 -6.20 0.77 -1.85
CA ALA A 65 -6.78 0.32 -0.60
C ALA A 65 -5.75 0.38 0.56
N LEU A 66 -4.51 -0.07 0.33
CA LEU A 66 -3.44 0.04 1.32
C LEU A 66 -3.09 1.50 1.65
N GLN A 67 -3.05 2.37 0.65
CA GLN A 67 -2.77 3.80 0.86
C GLN A 67 -3.85 4.48 1.72
N ARG A 68 -5.13 4.15 1.49
CA ARG A 68 -6.25 4.62 2.33
C ARG A 68 -6.17 4.08 3.74
N ALA A 69 -5.98 2.76 3.89
CA ALA A 69 -5.84 2.13 5.20
C ALA A 69 -4.68 2.73 6.01
N PHE A 70 -3.54 3.01 5.37
CA PHE A 70 -2.43 3.72 6.00
C PHE A 70 -2.85 5.11 6.51
N ARG A 71 -3.56 5.87 5.67
CA ARG A 71 -4.03 7.22 6.01
C ARG A 71 -4.98 7.20 7.19
N GLU A 72 -5.88 6.22 7.24
CA GLU A 72 -6.84 6.02 8.33
C GLU A 72 -6.16 5.59 9.63
N ALA A 73 -5.15 4.71 9.55
CA ALA A 73 -4.40 4.24 10.72
C ALA A 73 -3.44 5.29 11.30
N SER A 74 -2.99 6.25 10.50
CA SER A 74 -2.07 7.28 10.96
C SER A 74 -2.76 8.31 11.87
N ALA A 75 -2.26 8.48 13.09
CA ALA A 75 -2.68 9.56 13.99
C ALA A 75 -2.37 10.96 13.43
N HIS A 76 -1.41 11.06 12.50
CA HIS A 76 -1.04 12.29 11.81
C HIS A 76 -1.05 12.03 10.30
N PRO A 77 -2.22 12.08 9.64
CA PRO A 77 -2.32 11.80 8.22
C PRO A 77 -1.47 12.76 7.39
N ASP A 78 -0.78 12.23 6.38
CA ASP A 78 -0.03 13.05 5.43
C ASP A 78 -0.99 13.94 4.60
N GLU A 79 -0.47 15.08 4.14
CA GLU A 79 -1.19 15.89 3.15
C GLU A 79 -1.47 15.08 1.87
N PRO A 80 -2.58 15.37 1.14
CA PRO A 80 -2.85 14.72 -0.14
C PRO A 80 -1.67 14.84 -1.12
N GLY A 81 -1.23 13.71 -1.67
CA GLY A 81 -0.08 13.60 -2.57
C GLY A 81 1.25 13.35 -1.85
N LYS A 82 1.26 13.31 -0.51
CA LYS A 82 2.45 13.08 0.34
C LYS A 82 2.40 11.75 1.09
N GLY A 83 1.30 11.02 1.00
CA GLY A 83 1.16 9.68 1.58
C GLY A 83 2.10 8.65 0.94
N PRO A 84 2.20 7.44 1.54
CA PRO A 84 3.04 6.37 1.03
C PRO A 84 2.74 6.05 -0.44
N GLY A 85 3.75 6.11 -1.30
CA GLY A 85 3.61 5.85 -2.74
C GLY A 85 2.84 6.90 -3.55
N GLU A 86 2.20 7.90 -2.93
CA GLU A 86 1.36 8.89 -3.64
C GLU A 86 2.15 9.76 -4.62
N LYS A 87 3.47 9.89 -4.44
CA LYS A 87 4.37 10.51 -5.42
C LYS A 87 4.32 9.84 -6.80
N TYR A 88 3.92 8.56 -6.87
CA TYR A 88 3.79 7.80 -8.11
C TYR A 88 2.34 7.63 -8.57
N THR A 89 1.38 7.60 -7.64
CA THR A 89 -0.02 7.26 -7.92
C THR A 89 -0.96 8.46 -7.90
N GLY A 90 -0.51 9.62 -7.41
CA GLY A 90 -1.37 10.74 -7.04
C GLY A 90 -2.02 10.55 -5.66
N PRO A 91 -2.76 11.57 -5.18
CA PRO A 91 -3.46 11.52 -3.90
C PRO A 91 -4.55 10.43 -3.90
N VAL A 92 -4.72 9.76 -2.76
CA VAL A 92 -5.91 8.92 -2.51
C VAL A 92 -6.95 9.67 -1.68
N HIS A 93 -8.21 9.45 -2.01
CA HIS A 93 -9.40 10.03 -1.38
C HIS A 93 -10.24 8.94 -0.72
#